data_AF-A0A1Q3I4B4-F1
#
_entry.id   AF-A0A1Q3I4B4-F1
#
_cell.length_a   1.000
_cell.length_b   1.000
_cell.length_c   1.000
_cell.angle_alpha   90.00
_cell.angle_beta   90.00
_cell.angle_gamma   90.00
#
_symmetry.space_group_name_H-M   'P 1'
#
loop_
_entity.id
_entity.type
_entity.pdbx_description
1 polymer ?
#
loop_
_entity_poly.entity_id
_entity_poly.type
_entity_poly.pdbx_seq_one_letter_code
_entity_poly.pdbx_strand_id
1 'polypeptide(L)'
;MHVQLNKDNLVATSPAAPDAYERMGMRVQKIINSPTAQKAKAALIFRLPDEPMDDWERLLEEIDENDNVTLAYRDDGGVQIFWVVPKED
;
A
#
# COMPACT_ATOMS: atom_id res chain seq x y z
N MET A 1 -32.13 37.74 -8.18
CA MET A 1 -31.75 36.32 -7.95
C MET A 1 -30.30 36.18 -8.39
N HIS A 2 -29.36 36.22 -7.45
CA HIS A 2 -27.94 36.01 -7.75
C HIS A 2 -27.65 34.52 -7.65
N VAL A 3 -27.36 33.87 -8.78
CA VAL A 3 -26.83 32.51 -8.81
C VAL A 3 -25.31 32.63 -8.74
N GLN A 4 -24.74 32.29 -7.58
CA GLN A 4 -23.29 32.17 -7.43
C GLN A 4 -22.89 30.77 -7.93
N LEU A 5 -22.20 30.74 -9.06
CA LEU A 5 -21.61 29.56 -9.66
C LEU A 5 -20.55 29.00 -8.69
N ASN A 6 -20.68 27.73 -8.30
CA ASN A 6 -19.70 27.00 -7.49
C ASN A 6 -18.39 26.90 -8.28
N LYS A 7 -17.43 27.72 -7.87
CA LYS A 7 -16.08 27.76 -8.39
C LYS A 7 -15.27 26.64 -7.73
N ASP A 8 -15.13 25.55 -8.46
CA ASP A 8 -13.90 24.76 -8.56
C ASP A 8 -13.21 24.48 -7.21
N ASN A 9 -13.62 23.40 -6.54
CA ASN A 9 -12.80 22.79 -5.51
C ASN A 9 -11.63 22.07 -6.19
N LEU A 10 -10.68 22.86 -6.67
CA LEU A 10 -9.36 22.42 -7.07
C LEU A 10 -8.71 21.85 -5.80
N VAL A 11 -8.67 20.53 -5.69
CA VAL A 11 -7.79 19.84 -4.74
C VAL A 11 -6.39 20.40 -4.98
N ALA A 12 -5.95 21.22 -4.03
CA ALA A 12 -4.65 21.83 -4.06
C ALA A 12 -3.61 20.76 -3.77
N THR A 13 -3.01 20.20 -4.82
CA THR A 13 -1.81 19.39 -4.73
C THR A 13 -0.66 20.30 -4.29
N SER A 14 -0.50 20.47 -2.98
CA SER A 14 0.71 21.07 -2.40
C SER A 14 1.84 20.03 -2.49
N PRO A 15 3.10 20.40 -2.81
CA PRO A 15 4.23 19.48 -2.67
C PRO A 15 4.59 19.40 -1.18
N ALA A 16 3.68 18.80 -0.40
CA ALA A 16 3.89 18.49 1.00
C ALA A 16 4.81 17.26 1.10
N ALA A 17 5.39 17.03 2.28
CA ALA A 17 6.07 15.78 2.61
C ALA A 17 5.29 14.57 2.02
N PRO A 18 5.98 13.51 1.55
CA PRO A 18 5.32 12.40 0.86
C PRO A 18 4.09 11.98 1.64
N ASP A 19 2.96 11.86 0.97
CA ASP A 19 1.67 11.61 1.62
C ASP A 19 1.78 10.36 2.50
N ALA A 20 0.95 10.23 3.54
CA ALA A 20 1.00 9.07 4.45
C ALA A 20 1.01 7.74 3.67
N TYR A 21 0.22 7.69 2.59
CA TYR A 21 0.20 6.62 1.60
C TYR A 21 1.56 6.33 0.96
N GLU A 22 2.25 7.34 0.44
CA GLU A 22 3.55 7.17 -0.24
C GLU A 22 4.62 6.65 0.72
N ARG A 23 4.65 7.15 1.96
CA ARG A 23 5.59 6.68 2.98
C ARG A 23 5.36 5.22 3.34
N MET A 24 4.09 4.84 3.50
CA MET A 24 3.68 3.47 3.77
C MET A 24 4.07 2.54 2.60
N GLY A 25 3.77 2.94 1.36
CA GLY A 25 4.16 2.20 0.16
C GLY A 25 5.67 1.99 0.06
N MET A 26 6.47 3.04 0.27
CA MET A 26 7.94 2.93 0.29
C MET A 26 8.45 1.96 1.37
N ARG A 27 7.85 1.98 2.57
CA ARG A 27 8.20 1.07 3.66
C ARG A 27 7.88 -0.38 3.30
N VAL A 28 6.67 -0.65 2.82
CA VAL A 28 6.24 -1.99 2.42
C VAL A 28 7.09 -2.51 1.26
N GLN A 29 7.36 -1.69 0.25
CA GLN A 29 8.23 -2.04 -0.87
C GLN A 29 9.64 -2.42 -0.40
N LYS A 30 10.20 -1.68 0.56
CA LYS A 30 11.52 -1.98 1.13
C LYS A 30 11.53 -3.34 1.85
N ILE A 31 10.44 -3.70 2.54
CA ILE A 31 10.31 -5.01 3.20
C ILE A 31 10.24 -6.13 2.15
N ILE A 32 9.37 -5.98 1.15
CA ILE A 32 9.20 -6.95 0.05
C ILE A 32 10.51 -7.15 -0.71
N ASN A 33 11.26 -6.09 -0.99
CA ASN A 33 12.53 -6.15 -1.72
C ASN A 33 13.73 -6.53 -0.85
N SER A 34 13.55 -6.80 0.44
CA SER A 34 14.66 -7.24 1.28
C SER A 34 15.21 -8.61 0.81
N PRO A 35 16.52 -8.89 0.94
CA PRO A 35 17.10 -10.16 0.51
C PRO A 35 16.41 -11.37 1.16
N THR A 36 16.03 -11.24 2.44
CA THR A 36 15.31 -12.27 3.18
C THR A 36 13.94 -12.54 2.57
N ALA A 37 13.17 -11.49 2.29
CA ALA A 37 11.83 -11.63 1.74
C ALA A 37 11.85 -12.17 0.31
N GLN A 38 12.78 -11.68 -0.52
CA GLN A 38 12.98 -12.17 -1.89
C GLN A 38 13.43 -13.63 -1.96
N LYS A 39 14.25 -14.08 -1.00
CA LYS A 39 14.65 -15.49 -0.87
C LYS A 39 13.52 -16.37 -0.37
N ALA A 40 12.76 -15.91 0.62
CA ALA A 40 11.64 -16.64 1.21
C ALA A 40 10.40 -16.64 0.31
N LYS A 41 10.33 -15.73 -0.66
CA LYS A 41 9.12 -15.44 -1.43
C LYS A 41 7.92 -15.09 -0.55
N ALA A 42 8.23 -14.39 0.54
CA ALA A 42 7.26 -14.01 1.55
C ALA A 42 7.74 -12.79 2.34
N ALA A 43 6.80 -11.95 2.80
CA ALA A 43 7.05 -10.78 3.62
C ALA A 43 5.97 -10.66 4.70
N LEU A 44 6.36 -10.32 5.94
CA LEU A 44 5.42 -9.97 7.00
C LEU A 44 5.40 -8.44 7.14
N ILE A 45 4.22 -7.84 6.98
CA ILE A 45 4.03 -6.39 7.11
C ILE A 45 2.98 -6.09 8.18
N PHE A 46 3.17 -4.95 8.84
CA PHE A 46 2.23 -4.40 9.82
C PHE A 46 1.91 -2.96 9.41
N ARG A 47 0.68 -2.53 9.69
CA ARG A 47 0.30 -1.11 9.68
C ARG A 47 0.98 -0.40 10.85
N LEU A 48 1.51 0.79 10.61
CA LEU A 48 2.00 1.65 11.69
C LEU A 48 0.85 2.43 12.34
N PRO A 49 0.97 2.84 13.62
CA PRO A 49 -0.10 3.55 14.32
C PRO A 49 -0.52 4.89 13.69
N ASP A 50 0.39 5.52 12.94
CA ASP A 50 0.19 6.80 12.25
C ASP A 50 -0.25 6.65 10.78
N GLU A 51 -0.39 5.42 10.28
CA GLU A 51 -0.88 5.15 8.93
C GLU A 51 -2.42 5.06 8.93
N PRO A 52 -3.13 5.82 8.08
CA PRO A 52 -4.58 5.73 7.97
C PRO A 52 -5.05 4.32 7.60
N MET A 53 -6.19 3.90 8.15
CA MET A 53 -6.72 2.56 7.88
C MET A 53 -7.17 2.40 6.42
N ASP A 54 -7.87 3.40 5.88
CA ASP A 54 -8.33 3.39 4.49
C ASP A 54 -7.15 3.28 3.50
N ASP A 55 -6.06 4.01 3.76
CA ASP A 55 -4.84 3.93 2.97
C ASP A 55 -4.20 2.54 3.05
N TRP A 56 -4.12 1.97 4.25
CA TRP A 56 -3.58 0.62 4.46
C TRP A 56 -4.40 -0.45 3.73
N GLU A 57 -5.73 -0.38 3.82
CA GLU A 57 -6.64 -1.29 3.11
C GLU A 57 -6.47 -1.16 1.59
N ARG A 58 -6.40 0.07 1.08
CA ARG A 58 -6.11 0.34 -0.33
C ARG A 58 -4.79 -0.26 -0.78
N LEU A 59 -3.72 -0.11 0.01
CA LEU A 59 -2.41 -0.68 -0.33
C LEU A 59 -2.47 -2.22 -0.41
N LEU A 60 -3.19 -2.86 0.51
CA LEU A 60 -3.37 -4.31 0.49
C LEU A 60 -4.18 -4.77 -0.72
N GLU A 61 -5.24 -4.03 -1.09
CA GLU A 61 -6.01 -4.29 -2.31
C GLU A 61 -5.12 -4.20 -3.56
N GLU A 62 -4.33 -3.13 -3.71
CA GLU A 62 -3.39 -2.95 -4.82
C GLU A 62 -2.34 -4.09 -4.90
N ILE A 63 -1.97 -4.69 -3.77
CA ILE A 63 -1.05 -5.85 -3.73
C ILE A 63 -1.78 -7.14 -4.14
N ASP A 64 -3.02 -7.34 -3.69
CA ASP A 64 -3.84 -8.53 -3.95
C ASP A 64 -4.33 -8.61 -5.41
N GLU A 65 -4.37 -7.47 -6.13
CA GLU A 65 -4.63 -7.41 -7.58
C GLU A 65 -3.61 -8.20 -8.42
N ASN A 66 -2.46 -8.55 -7.86
CA ASN A 66 -1.45 -9.33 -8.56
C ASN A 66 -1.71 -10.84 -8.40
N ASP A 67 -2.10 -11.52 -9.50
CA ASP A 67 -2.48 -12.94 -9.51
C ASP A 67 -1.43 -13.90 -8.91
N ASN A 68 -0.16 -13.48 -8.87
CA ASN A 68 0.94 -14.27 -8.32
C ASN A 68 1.20 -14.02 -6.83
N VAL A 69 0.38 -13.19 -6.18
CA VAL A 69 0.47 -12.80 -4.76
C VAL A 69 -0.66 -13.47 -3.97
N THR A 70 -0.42 -13.74 -2.70
CA THR A 70 -1.43 -14.19 -1.75
C THR A 70 -1.24 -13.47 -0.43
N LEU A 71 -2.31 -12.88 0.09
CA LEU A 71 -2.35 -12.25 1.40
C LEU A 71 -2.95 -13.19 2.46
N ALA A 72 -2.28 -13.32 3.60
CA ALA A 72 -2.78 -14.03 4.77
C ALA A 72 -2.80 -13.10 6.00
N TYR A 73 -4.00 -12.76 6.45
CA TYR A 73 -4.24 -11.95 7.64
C TYR A 73 -4.01 -12.76 8.91
N ARG A 74 -3.31 -12.16 9.88
CA ARG A 74 -2.94 -12.79 11.16
C ARG A 74 -3.70 -12.14 12.32
N ASP A 75 -3.91 -12.90 13.40
CA ASP A 75 -4.59 -12.42 14.62
C ASP A 75 -3.80 -11.30 15.34
N ASP A 76 -2.51 -11.17 15.05
CA ASP A 76 -1.62 -10.13 15.58
C ASP A 76 -1.71 -8.79 14.82
N GLY A 77 -2.62 -8.69 13.84
CA GLY A 77 -2.80 -7.51 12.99
C GLY A 77 -1.77 -7.39 11.87
N GLY A 78 -0.87 -8.38 11.72
CA GLY A 78 0.04 -8.48 10.59
C GLY A 78 -0.61 -9.09 9.35
N VAL A 79 -0.07 -8.76 8.18
CA VAL A 79 -0.41 -9.41 6.92
C VAL A 79 0.84 -10.07 6.37
N GLN A 80 0.75 -11.38 6.18
CA GLN A 80 1.78 -12.18 5.54
C GLN A 80 1.50 -12.21 4.03
N ILE A 81 2.41 -11.65 3.25
CA ILE A 81 2.40 -11.68 1.79
C ILE A 81 3.23 -12.88 1.34
N PHE A 82 2.72 -13.65 0.38
CA PHE A 82 3.45 -14.68 -0.35
C PHE A 82 3.41 -14.34 -1.84
N TRP A 83 4.44 -14.72 -2.60
CA TRP A 83 4.38 -14.59 -4.06
C TRP A 83 5.11 -15.72 -4.77
N VAL A 84 4.71 -15.99 -6.01
CA VAL A 84 5.47 -16.83 -6.94
C VAL A 84 6.12 -15.97 -8.01
N VAL A 85 7.38 -16.24 -8.33
CA VAL A 85 8.01 -15.58 -9.48
C VAL A 85 7.55 -16.34 -10.73
N PRO A 86 6.75 -15.72 -11.61
CA PRO A 86 6.39 -16.36 -12.87
C PRO A 86 7.68 -16.70 -13.61
N LYS A 87 7.75 -17.91 -14.17
CA LYS A 87 8.85 -18.24 -15.08
C LYS A 87 8.63 -17.41 -16.34
N GLU A 88 9.60 -16.57 -16.67
CA GLU A 88 9.69 -16.00 -18.02
C GLU A 88 9.91 -17.18 -18.97
N ASP A 89 9.04 -17.33 -19.98
CA ASP A 89 9.18 -18.31 -21.07
C ASP A 89 10.25 -17.84 -22.06
#